data_AF-A0A383DL35-F1
#
_entry.id   AF-A0A383DL35-F1
#
_cell.length_a   1.000
_cell.length_b   1.000
_cell.length_c   1.000
_cell.angle_alpha   90.00
_cell.angle_beta   90.00
_cell.angle_gamma   90.00
#
_symmetry.space_group_name_H-M   'P 1'
#
loop_
_entity.id
_entity.type
_entity.pdbx_description
1 polymer ?
#
loop_
_entity_poly.entity_id
_entity_poly.type
_entity_poly.pdbx_seq_one_letter_code
_entity_poly.pdbx_strand_id
1 'polypeptide(L)'
;MAKLQSAFKQFPSLPPISGMRLGGASARIRSRGRKDLMLAVFDRSVPVAGVFTRSTTASAAVRWDRSVLAGGRSRALVVNSGNANAWTGDAGVQTVQHIVRTTADMVRCPIRQVFVSSTGVIGEILDPSKIEKALPKLYRRLTPKDWAAAARAIMTTDTFPKGATRSADINGRIVTIN
;
A
#
# COMPACT_ATOMS: atom_id res chain seq x y z
N MET A 1 21.97 -32.92 13.45
CA MET A 1 21.88 -31.90 12.38
C MET A 1 21.25 -30.65 12.93
N ALA A 2 22.05 -29.60 13.20
CA ALA A 2 21.54 -28.31 13.62
C ALA A 2 20.72 -27.70 12.47
N LYS A 3 19.41 -27.51 12.70
CA LYS A 3 18.56 -26.76 11.76
C LYS A 3 19.16 -25.36 11.66
N LEU A 4 19.71 -25.00 10.50
CA LEU A 4 19.91 -23.60 10.13
C LEU A 4 18.57 -22.89 10.30
N GLN A 5 18.39 -22.20 11.43
CA GLN A 5 17.31 -21.25 11.59
C GLN A 5 17.62 -20.10 10.65
N SER A 6 17.06 -20.18 9.46
CA SER A 6 17.11 -19.16 8.42
C SER A 6 16.82 -17.78 9.02
N ALA A 7 17.80 -16.88 8.97
CA ALA A 7 17.72 -15.48 9.41
C ALA A 7 16.58 -14.68 8.73
N PHE A 8 15.90 -15.27 7.74
CA PHE A 8 14.81 -14.67 6.98
C PHE A 8 13.41 -14.84 7.60
N LYS A 9 13.26 -15.49 8.78
CA LYS A 9 11.94 -15.77 9.35
C LYS A 9 11.34 -14.65 10.21
N GLN A 10 12.14 -13.69 10.69
CA GLN A 10 11.63 -12.64 11.57
C GLN A 10 11.56 -11.30 10.82
N PHE A 11 10.37 -10.69 10.82
CA PHE A 11 10.19 -9.35 10.27
C PHE A 11 10.98 -8.35 11.14
N PRO A 12 11.82 -7.49 10.55
CA PRO A 12 12.65 -6.58 11.34
C PRO A 12 11.80 -5.56 12.10
N SER A 13 12.32 -5.10 13.23
CA SER A 13 11.74 -3.97 13.95
C SER A 13 12.03 -2.69 13.16
N LEU A 14 11.00 -2.09 12.57
CA LEU A 14 11.12 -0.83 11.84
C LEU A 14 10.67 0.32 12.75
N PRO A 15 11.46 1.41 12.89
CA PRO A 15 11.08 2.55 13.70
C PRO A 15 9.86 3.28 13.11
N PRO A 16 9.11 4.04 13.92
CA PRO A 16 8.09 4.93 13.39
C PRO A 16 8.71 6.04 12.54
N ILE A 17 8.03 6.43 11.46
CA ILE A 17 8.37 7.61 10.67
C ILE A 17 7.45 8.75 11.08
N SER A 18 8.04 9.88 11.48
CA SER A 18 7.28 11.05 11.94
C SER A 18 6.27 11.52 10.88
N GLY A 19 5.02 11.75 11.30
CA GLY A 19 3.94 12.19 10.41
C GLY A 19 3.35 11.11 9.51
N MET A 20 3.65 9.82 9.76
CA MET A 20 3.08 8.70 9.01
C MET A 20 2.46 7.65 9.94
N ARG A 21 1.31 7.14 9.53
CA ARG A 21 0.64 5.99 10.15
C ARG A 21 0.29 4.97 9.08
N LEU A 22 0.40 3.70 9.42
CA LEU A 22 0.09 2.61 8.49
C LEU A 22 -0.48 1.40 9.21
N GLY A 23 -0.96 0.44 8.43
CA GLY A 23 -1.42 -0.84 8.92
C GLY A 23 -1.96 -1.72 7.80
N GLY A 24 -2.42 -2.91 8.18
CA GLY A 24 -3.03 -3.85 7.25
C GLY A 24 -4.28 -4.51 7.83
N ALA A 25 -5.29 -4.73 6.99
CA ALA A 25 -6.53 -5.40 7.34
C ALA A 25 -6.93 -6.44 6.29
N SER A 26 -7.94 -7.24 6.62
CA SER A 26 -8.61 -8.11 5.67
C SER A 26 -9.83 -7.38 5.09
N ALA A 27 -9.81 -7.13 3.78
CA ALA A 27 -10.90 -6.71 2.93
C ALA A 27 -11.63 -7.90 2.27
N ARG A 28 -11.14 -9.13 2.46
CA ARG A 28 -11.70 -10.37 1.87
C ARG A 28 -11.70 -10.34 0.33
N ILE A 29 -10.65 -9.75 -0.23
CA ILE A 29 -10.32 -9.84 -1.65
C ILE A 29 -9.78 -11.24 -1.93
N ARG A 30 -8.93 -11.76 -1.03
CA ARG A 30 -8.44 -13.14 -1.05
C ARG A 30 -9.22 -14.04 -0.09
N SER A 31 -8.89 -15.34 -0.11
CA SER A 31 -9.42 -16.36 0.80
C SER A 31 -9.33 -15.96 2.28
N ARG A 32 -10.26 -16.49 3.08
CA ARG A 32 -10.50 -16.11 4.48
C ARG A 32 -9.22 -16.14 5.33
N GLY A 33 -9.06 -15.12 6.17
CA GLY A 33 -8.05 -15.09 7.24
C GLY A 33 -6.76 -14.34 6.94
N ARG A 34 -6.55 -13.86 5.69
CA ARG A 34 -5.36 -13.07 5.34
C ARG A 34 -5.66 -11.57 5.36
N LYS A 35 -4.67 -10.77 5.79
CA LYS A 35 -4.65 -9.34 5.48
C LYS A 35 -4.36 -9.22 3.99
N ASP A 36 -5.13 -8.39 3.31
CA ASP A 36 -5.09 -8.20 1.85
C ASP A 36 -5.36 -6.74 1.44
N LEU A 37 -5.41 -5.83 2.42
CA LEU A 37 -5.50 -4.38 2.23
C LEU A 37 -4.54 -3.67 3.18
N MET A 38 -3.65 -2.85 2.63
CA MET A 38 -2.72 -1.97 3.33
C MET A 38 -3.15 -0.52 3.10
N LEU A 39 -2.99 0.30 4.13
CA LEU A 39 -3.16 1.74 4.04
C LEU A 39 -2.00 2.40 4.77
N ALA A 40 -1.36 3.36 4.12
CA ALA A 40 -0.46 4.33 4.74
C ALA A 40 -1.04 5.73 4.54
N VAL A 41 -1.00 6.55 5.59
CA VAL A 41 -1.49 7.93 5.59
C VAL A 41 -0.42 8.85 6.17
N PHE A 42 -0.28 10.01 5.54
CA PHE A 42 0.57 11.09 6.01
C PHE A 42 -0.28 12.19 6.64
N ASP A 43 0.13 12.65 7.82
CA ASP A 43 -0.58 13.68 8.58
C ASP A 43 -0.61 15.03 7.82
N ARG A 44 0.37 15.26 6.94
CA ARG A 44 0.45 16.40 6.02
C ARG A 44 0.84 15.96 4.61
N SER A 45 0.71 16.86 3.64
CA SER A 45 1.10 16.58 2.25
C SER A 45 2.63 16.46 2.12
N VAL A 46 3.12 15.27 1.79
CA VAL A 46 4.56 14.97 1.71
C VAL A 46 5.02 14.91 0.25
N PRO A 47 6.30 15.24 -0.05
CA PRO A 47 6.88 14.97 -1.35
C PRO A 47 6.80 13.48 -1.70
N VAL A 48 6.54 13.15 -2.96
CA VAL A 48 6.51 11.77 -3.44
C VAL A 48 7.28 11.65 -4.75
N ALA A 49 8.02 10.55 -4.88
CA ALA A 49 8.65 10.11 -6.10
C ALA A 49 8.24 8.66 -6.35
N GLY A 50 8.20 8.24 -7.62
CA GLY A 50 7.79 6.89 -7.99
C GLY A 50 8.37 6.48 -9.33
N VAL A 51 8.69 5.19 -9.45
CA VAL A 51 9.03 4.53 -10.71
C VAL A 51 8.02 3.42 -10.97
N PHE A 52 7.67 3.23 -12.23
CA PHE A 52 6.62 2.28 -12.62
C PHE A 52 7.15 1.30 -13.65
N THR A 53 6.51 0.12 -13.74
CA THR A 53 6.79 -0.87 -14.79
C THR A 53 6.76 -0.22 -16.18
N ARG A 54 7.57 -0.71 -17.13
CA ARG A 54 7.49 -0.29 -18.55
C ARG A 54 6.56 -1.17 -19.39
N SER A 55 5.87 -2.12 -18.75
CA SER A 55 4.96 -3.03 -19.46
C SER A 55 3.88 -2.26 -20.21
N THR A 56 3.58 -2.70 -21.44
CA THR A 56 2.45 -2.23 -22.25
C THR A 56 1.10 -2.63 -21.62
N THR A 57 1.10 -3.65 -20.75
CA THR A 57 -0.08 -4.17 -20.04
C THR A 57 -0.21 -3.62 -18.62
N ALA A 58 0.27 -2.39 -18.38
CA ALA A 58 0.20 -1.75 -17.06
C ALA A 58 -1.24 -1.69 -16.50
N SER A 59 -1.40 -2.00 -15.21
CA SER A 59 -2.69 -2.01 -14.51
C SER A 59 -3.33 -0.62 -14.44
N ALA A 60 -4.63 -0.58 -14.15
CA ALA A 60 -5.34 0.68 -13.94
C ALA A 60 -4.70 1.51 -12.81
N ALA A 61 -4.22 0.85 -11.75
CA ALA A 61 -3.52 1.48 -10.63
C ALA A 61 -2.22 2.17 -11.08
N VAL A 62 -1.38 1.50 -11.88
CA VAL A 62 -0.14 2.09 -12.41
C VAL A 62 -0.43 3.30 -13.30
N ARG A 63 -1.47 3.21 -14.14
CA ARG A 63 -1.86 4.32 -15.02
C ARG A 63 -2.33 5.54 -14.22
N TRP A 64 -3.12 5.32 -13.17
CA TRP A 64 -3.53 6.37 -12.24
C TRP A 64 -2.33 7.03 -11.55
N ASP A 65 -1.46 6.23 -10.93
CA ASP A 65 -0.31 6.75 -10.17
C ASP A 65 0.63 7.58 -11.04
N ARG A 66 0.87 7.16 -12.29
CA ARG A 66 1.63 7.97 -13.27
C ARG A 66 0.98 9.32 -13.54
N SER A 67 -0.35 9.34 -13.68
CA SER A 67 -1.10 10.57 -14.00
C SER A 67 -1.08 11.59 -12.85
N VAL A 68 -0.97 11.13 -11.61
CA VAL A 68 -0.97 12.00 -10.43
C VAL A 68 0.42 12.31 -9.89
N LEU A 69 1.45 11.51 -10.24
CA LEU A 69 2.83 11.71 -9.80
C LEU A 69 3.39 13.08 -10.18
N ALA A 70 2.97 13.67 -11.31
CA ALA A 70 3.38 15.01 -11.72
C ALA A 70 3.05 16.11 -10.69
N GLY A 71 2.05 15.87 -9.82
CA GLY A 71 1.74 16.76 -8.70
C GLY A 71 2.77 16.73 -7.56
N GLY A 72 3.66 15.73 -7.53
CA GLY A 72 4.80 15.66 -6.62
C GLY A 72 4.46 15.53 -5.14
N ARG A 73 3.19 15.32 -4.78
CA ARG A 73 2.77 15.19 -3.37
C ARG A 73 1.81 14.03 -3.10
N SER A 74 1.88 13.48 -1.89
CA SER A 74 1.01 12.39 -1.42
C SER A 74 0.45 12.66 -0.01
N ARG A 75 -0.71 12.07 0.26
CA ARG A 75 -1.41 12.01 1.55
C ARG A 75 -1.78 10.60 1.94
N ALA A 76 -1.93 9.69 0.97
CA ALA A 76 -2.22 8.30 1.24
C ALA A 76 -1.67 7.36 0.15
N LEU A 77 -1.37 6.14 0.56
CA LEU A 77 -1.11 4.99 -0.31
C LEU A 77 -2.03 3.84 0.11
N VAL A 78 -2.81 3.32 -0.83
CA VAL A 78 -3.67 2.15 -0.64
C VAL A 78 -3.10 1.00 -1.46
N VAL A 79 -2.89 -0.16 -0.85
CA VAL A 79 -2.40 -1.34 -1.57
C VAL A 79 -3.29 -2.53 -1.29
N ASN A 80 -3.81 -3.18 -2.34
CA ASN A 80 -4.52 -4.44 -2.19
C ASN A 80 -3.70 -5.61 -2.73
N SER A 81 -3.86 -6.78 -2.13
CA SER A 81 -3.32 -8.04 -2.64
C SER A 81 -4.43 -9.05 -2.97
N GLY A 82 -4.09 -10.07 -3.75
CA GLY A 82 -5.02 -11.11 -4.22
C GLY A 82 -5.62 -10.83 -5.59
N ASN A 83 -5.66 -9.57 -6.04
CA ASN A 83 -6.15 -9.18 -7.36
C ASN A 83 -5.29 -8.01 -7.88
N ALA A 84 -4.74 -8.14 -9.09
CA ALA A 84 -3.83 -7.15 -9.68
C ALA A 84 -4.53 -5.94 -10.29
N ASN A 85 -5.85 -5.98 -10.46
CA ASN A 85 -6.63 -5.00 -11.22
C ASN A 85 -5.96 -4.64 -12.56
N ALA A 86 -5.44 -5.66 -13.22
CA ALA A 86 -4.71 -5.56 -14.48
C ALA A 86 -5.51 -6.29 -15.55
N TRP A 87 -5.54 -5.72 -16.76
CA TRP A 87 -6.31 -6.28 -17.89
C TRP A 87 -7.82 -6.35 -17.63
N THR A 88 -8.37 -5.36 -16.93
CA THR A 88 -9.78 -5.28 -16.50
C THR A 88 -10.57 -4.16 -17.20
N GLY A 89 -9.97 -3.48 -18.18
CA GLY A 89 -10.62 -2.41 -18.96
C GLY A 89 -11.17 -1.27 -18.10
N ASP A 90 -12.30 -0.70 -18.51
CA ASP A 90 -12.94 0.42 -17.82
C ASP A 90 -13.41 0.07 -16.41
N ALA A 91 -13.80 -1.18 -16.17
CA ALA A 91 -14.16 -1.64 -14.82
C ALA A 91 -12.96 -1.46 -13.86
N GLY A 92 -11.74 -1.75 -14.31
CA GLY A 92 -10.54 -1.51 -13.51
C GLY A 92 -10.27 -0.04 -13.22
N VAL A 93 -10.54 0.85 -14.19
CA VAL A 93 -10.43 2.30 -14.03
C VAL A 93 -11.45 2.80 -13.01
N GLN A 94 -12.70 2.35 -13.10
CA GLN A 94 -13.76 2.68 -12.15
C GLN A 94 -13.39 2.21 -10.74
N THR A 95 -12.90 0.97 -10.58
CA THR A 95 -12.42 0.47 -9.29
C THR A 95 -11.37 1.38 -8.67
N VAL A 96 -10.39 1.86 -9.46
CA VAL A 96 -9.40 2.83 -8.95
C VAL A 96 -10.06 4.13 -8.53
N GLN A 97 -10.96 4.69 -9.35
CA GLN A 97 -11.68 5.92 -9.02
C GLN A 97 -12.48 5.82 -7.71
N HIS A 98 -13.12 4.68 -7.47
CA HIS A 98 -13.84 4.38 -6.23
C HIS A 98 -12.92 4.37 -5.01
N ILE A 99 -11.79 3.65 -5.10
CA ILE A 99 -10.80 3.55 -4.02
C ILE A 99 -10.20 4.92 -3.69
N VAL A 100 -9.80 5.69 -4.72
CA VAL A 100 -9.14 6.98 -4.50
C VAL A 100 -10.08 8.01 -3.93
N ARG A 101 -11.34 8.08 -4.39
CA ARG A 101 -12.36 9.00 -3.83
C ARG A 101 -12.66 8.66 -2.38
N THR A 102 -12.98 7.40 -2.10
CA THR A 102 -13.26 6.94 -0.73
C THR A 102 -12.09 7.23 0.22
N THR A 103 -10.86 7.01 -0.22
CA THR A 103 -9.67 7.29 0.58
C THR A 103 -9.46 8.79 0.75
N ALA A 104 -9.63 9.58 -0.31
CA ALA A 104 -9.46 11.02 -0.29
C ALA A 104 -10.42 11.70 0.68
N ASP A 105 -11.70 11.31 0.64
CA ASP A 105 -12.75 11.82 1.53
C ASP A 105 -12.44 11.47 2.99
N MET A 106 -12.06 10.22 3.24
CA MET A 106 -11.71 9.73 4.58
C MET A 106 -10.46 10.43 5.16
N VAL A 107 -9.44 10.67 4.34
CA VAL A 107 -8.17 11.32 4.74
C VAL A 107 -8.28 12.85 4.68
N ARG A 108 -9.35 13.39 4.09
CA ARG A 108 -9.56 14.81 3.81
C ARG A 108 -8.38 15.39 3.02
N CYS A 109 -8.19 14.86 1.82
CA CYS A 109 -7.14 15.29 0.90
C CYS A 109 -7.64 15.32 -0.55
N PRO A 110 -6.94 16.02 -1.46
CA PRO A 110 -7.25 15.93 -2.89
C PRO A 110 -7.06 14.51 -3.41
N ILE A 111 -7.94 14.04 -4.30
CA ILE A 111 -7.84 12.69 -4.92
C ILE A 111 -6.46 12.46 -5.55
N ARG A 112 -5.85 13.50 -6.12
CA ARG A 112 -4.53 13.45 -6.77
C ARG A 112 -3.37 13.23 -5.78
N GLN A 113 -3.63 13.23 -4.48
CA GLN A 113 -2.65 12.90 -3.44
C GLN A 113 -2.88 11.49 -2.86
N VAL A 114 -3.72 10.67 -3.50
CA VAL A 114 -3.92 9.26 -3.18
C VAL A 114 -3.28 8.39 -4.26
N PHE A 115 -2.31 7.58 -3.84
CA PHE A 115 -1.66 6.58 -4.68
C PHE A 115 -2.27 5.20 -4.42
N VAL A 116 -2.31 4.35 -5.44
CA VAL A 116 -2.89 3.01 -5.36
C VAL A 116 -2.01 1.96 -5.99
N SER A 117 -1.92 0.79 -5.36
CA SER A 117 -1.26 -0.37 -5.95
C SER A 117 -2.07 -1.64 -5.76
N SER A 118 -1.96 -2.55 -6.72
CA SER A 118 -2.72 -3.80 -6.76
C SER A 118 -1.80 -4.93 -7.21
N THR A 119 -1.86 -6.07 -6.52
CA THR A 119 -1.06 -7.26 -6.86
C THR A 119 -1.87 -8.54 -6.69
N GLY A 120 -1.70 -9.50 -7.59
CA GLY A 120 -2.44 -10.77 -7.56
C GLY A 120 -2.80 -11.27 -8.96
N VAL A 121 -3.97 -11.88 -9.07
CA VAL A 121 -4.44 -12.46 -10.35
C VAL A 121 -4.75 -11.35 -11.36
N ILE A 122 -4.37 -11.57 -12.63
CA ILE A 122 -4.61 -10.67 -13.77
C ILE A 122 -5.90 -11.11 -14.48
N GLY A 123 -6.68 -10.14 -14.98
CA GLY A 123 -7.92 -10.39 -15.74
C GLY A 123 -9.16 -10.55 -14.87
N GLU A 124 -9.04 -10.65 -13.55
CA GLU A 124 -10.17 -10.70 -12.63
C GLU A 124 -10.63 -9.30 -12.22
N ILE A 125 -11.94 -9.05 -12.31
CA ILE A 125 -12.53 -7.78 -11.85
C ILE A 125 -12.44 -7.66 -10.32
N LEU A 126 -11.82 -6.58 -9.85
CA LEU A 126 -11.76 -6.24 -8.44
C LEU A 126 -13.02 -5.47 -8.03
N ASP A 127 -13.84 -6.08 -7.17
CA ASP A 127 -14.98 -5.41 -6.52
C ASP A 127 -14.48 -4.30 -5.55
N PRO A 128 -14.68 -3.01 -5.88
CA PRO A 128 -14.23 -1.91 -5.03
C PRO A 128 -14.92 -1.89 -3.67
N SER A 129 -16.15 -2.41 -3.56
CA SER A 129 -16.94 -2.34 -2.32
C SER A 129 -16.28 -3.09 -1.16
N LYS A 130 -15.47 -4.12 -1.47
CA LYS A 130 -14.66 -4.84 -0.47
C LYS A 130 -13.65 -3.91 0.21
N ILE A 131 -12.99 -3.07 -0.57
CA ILE A 131 -12.00 -2.10 -0.09
C ILE A 131 -12.70 -0.95 0.62
N GLU A 132 -13.75 -0.39 0.02
CA GLU A 132 -14.52 0.72 0.59
C GLU A 132 -15.09 0.38 1.98
N LYS A 133 -15.62 -0.84 2.16
CA LYS A 133 -16.14 -1.30 3.47
C LYS A 133 -15.04 -1.51 4.51
N ALA A 134 -13.83 -1.89 4.09
CA ALA A 134 -12.72 -2.18 4.99
C ALA A 134 -11.94 -0.93 5.42
N LEU A 135 -11.83 0.07 4.54
CA LEU A 135 -11.02 1.27 4.73
C LEU A 135 -11.34 2.03 6.03
N PRO A 136 -12.60 2.35 6.39
CA PRO A 136 -12.88 3.12 7.61
C PRO A 136 -12.40 2.43 8.90
N LYS A 137 -12.54 1.10 8.97
CA LYS A 137 -12.08 0.33 10.13
C LYS A 137 -10.56 0.25 10.17
N LEU A 138 -9.90 0.10 9.02
CA LEU A 138 -8.44 0.11 8.92
C LEU A 138 -7.88 1.49 9.29
N TYR A 139 -8.46 2.57 8.78
CA TYR A 139 -8.03 3.95 9.03
C TYR A 139 -8.01 4.31 10.52
N ARG A 140 -9.05 3.91 11.27
CA ARG A 140 -9.13 4.12 12.73
C ARG A 140 -8.08 3.32 13.53
N ARG A 141 -7.46 2.31 12.93
CA ARG A 141 -6.50 1.41 13.58
C ARG A 141 -5.06 1.63 13.13
N LEU A 142 -4.80 2.57 12.22
CA LEU A 142 -3.44 2.86 11.77
C LEU A 142 -2.59 3.33 12.94
N THR A 143 -1.37 2.82 13.02
CA THR A 143 -0.40 3.24 14.03
C THR A 143 0.91 3.63 13.36
N PRO A 144 1.81 4.36 14.05
CA PRO A 144 3.14 4.65 13.52
C PRO A 144 4.06 3.41 13.39
N LYS A 145 3.65 2.24 13.91
CA LYS A 145 4.54 1.07 14.07
C LYS A 145 4.02 -0.22 13.44
N ASP A 146 2.83 -0.24 12.84
CA ASP A 146 2.19 -1.48 12.35
C ASP A 146 2.72 -1.96 10.97
N TRP A 147 4.05 -1.89 10.82
CA TRP A 147 4.80 -2.30 9.64
C TRP A 147 4.59 -3.78 9.31
N ALA A 148 4.55 -4.64 10.33
CA ALA A 148 4.37 -6.07 10.13
C ALA A 148 2.98 -6.41 9.55
N ALA A 149 1.91 -5.72 9.95
CA ALA A 149 0.60 -5.92 9.35
C ALA A 149 0.54 -5.36 7.93
N ALA A 150 1.12 -4.18 7.70
CA ALA A 150 1.19 -3.57 6.37
C ALA A 150 1.94 -4.47 5.37
N ALA A 151 3.11 -4.98 5.75
CA ALA A 151 3.89 -5.89 4.91
C ALA A 151 3.15 -7.21 4.64
N ARG A 152 2.44 -7.76 5.62
CA ARG A 152 1.62 -8.97 5.42
C ARG A 152 0.44 -8.73 4.47
N ALA A 153 -0.12 -7.53 4.46
CA ALA A 153 -1.29 -7.19 3.65
C ALA A 153 -0.99 -7.12 2.14
N ILE A 154 0.26 -6.90 1.74
CA ILE A 154 0.66 -6.78 0.34
C ILE A 154 1.24 -8.09 -0.25
N MET A 155 1.33 -9.15 0.55
CA MET A 155 1.88 -10.45 0.13
C MET A 155 0.93 -11.21 -0.82
N THR A 156 1.50 -11.89 -1.82
CA THR A 156 0.77 -12.81 -2.70
C THR A 156 1.23 -14.26 -2.48
N THR A 157 2.24 -14.72 -3.19
CA THR A 157 2.85 -16.05 -3.04
C THR A 157 4.06 -16.04 -2.12
N ASP A 158 4.40 -14.87 -1.57
CA ASP A 158 5.42 -14.70 -0.55
C ASP A 158 5.26 -15.67 0.62
N THR A 159 6.36 -16.29 1.04
CA THR A 159 6.40 -17.19 2.20
C THR A 159 6.62 -16.46 3.53
N PHE A 160 7.12 -15.22 3.48
CA PHE A 160 7.33 -14.33 4.63
C PHE A 160 7.25 -12.85 4.22
N PRO A 161 6.86 -11.94 5.14
CA PRO A 161 6.87 -10.50 4.89
C PRO A 161 8.30 -9.94 4.90
N LYS A 162 8.56 -8.91 4.09
CA LYS A 162 9.88 -8.26 3.96
C LYS A 162 9.82 -6.81 4.42
N GLY A 163 10.89 -6.36 5.09
CA GLY A 163 11.09 -4.97 5.49
C GLY A 163 12.59 -4.72 5.67
N ALA A 164 13.00 -3.46 5.64
CA ALA A 164 14.36 -3.03 5.90
C ALA A 164 14.33 -1.64 6.55
N THR A 165 15.38 -1.24 7.26
CA THR A 165 15.49 0.14 7.76
C THR A 165 16.94 0.57 7.71
N ARG A 166 17.18 1.84 7.41
CA ARG A 166 18.49 2.47 7.54
C ARG A 166 18.32 3.91 8.00
N SER A 167 19.27 4.37 8.81
CA SER A 167 19.36 5.78 9.21
C SER A 167 20.70 6.37 8.79
N ALA A 168 20.72 7.68 8.55
CA ALA A 168 21.92 8.45 8.26
C ALA A 168 21.82 9.84 8.91
N ASP A 169 22.96 10.40 9.29
CA ASP A 169 23.04 11.82 9.66
C ASP A 169 23.14 12.67 8.39
N ILE A 170 22.24 13.62 8.23
CA ILE A 170 22.25 14.62 7.18
C ILE A 170 22.19 16.00 7.84
N ASN A 171 23.33 16.71 7.85
CA ASN A 171 23.48 18.05 8.44
C ASN A 171 23.03 18.12 9.91
N GLY A 172 23.44 17.16 10.73
CA GLY A 172 23.13 17.08 12.17
C GLY A 172 21.71 16.58 12.46
N ARG A 173 21.03 15.98 11.48
CA ARG A 173 19.69 15.40 11.63
C ARG A 173 19.69 13.94 11.23
N ILE A 174 19.24 13.08 12.14
CA ILE A 174 19.03 11.67 11.83
C ILE A 174 17.81 11.51 10.91
N VAL A 175 18.05 11.04 9.69
CA VAL A 175 17.04 10.70 8.69
C VAL A 175 16.91 9.20 8.61
N THR A 176 15.68 8.68 8.60
CA THR A 176 15.37 7.25 8.56
C THR A 176 14.59 6.88 7.31
N ILE A 177 14.95 5.77 6.69
CA ILE A 177 14.28 5.15 5.54
C ILE A 177 13.91 3.72 5.95
N ASN A 178 12.63 3.38 5.80
CA ASN A 178 12.06 2.05 6.02
C ASN A 178 11.61 1.41 4.70
#